data_AF-A0A924BKY0-F1
#
_entry.id   AF-A0A924BKY0-F1
#
_cell.length_a   1.000
_cell.length_b   1.000
_cell.length_c   1.000
_cell.angle_alpha   90.00
_cell.angle_beta   90.00
_cell.angle_gamma   90.00
#
_symmetry.space_group_name_H-M   'P 1'
#
loop_
_entity.id
_entity.type
_entity.pdbx_description
1 polymer ?
#
loop_
_entity_poly.entity_id
_entity_poly.type
_entity_poly.pdbx_seq_one_letter_code
_entity_poly.pdbx_strand_id
1 'polypeptide(L)'
;MLTIKELLNSIPQIGLLEWIGLRTEKHQEVISVNDANLVEGIGIDGDHRTKRPESKTGGKRQVTLLQFEYLPVIASIMKEE
;
A
#
# COMPACT_ATOMS: atom_id res chain seq x y z
N MET A 1 3.60 10.73 28.49
CA MET A 1 2.77 10.57 27.27
C MET A 1 3.73 10.31 26.12
N LEU A 2 3.50 9.30 25.30
CA LEU A 2 4.41 9.00 24.18
C LEU A 2 4.33 10.09 23.12
N THR A 3 5.46 10.46 22.54
CA THR A 3 5.59 11.37 21.40
C THR A 3 5.17 10.66 20.11
N ILE A 4 4.85 11.44 19.06
CA ILE A 4 4.55 10.89 17.72
C ILE A 4 5.70 10.03 17.21
N LYS A 5 6.96 10.43 17.47
CA LYS A 5 8.14 9.67 17.08
C LYS A 5 8.20 8.30 17.76
N GLU A 6 7.88 8.24 19.06
CA GLU A 6 7.85 6.98 19.81
C GLU A 6 6.71 6.06 19.36
N LEU A 7 5.54 6.64 19.02
CA LEU A 7 4.44 5.89 18.44
C LEU A 7 4.80 5.32 17.05
N LEU A 8 5.46 6.10 16.19
CA LEU A 8 5.91 5.62 14.87
C LEU A 8 6.96 4.51 14.99
N ASN A 9 7.82 4.56 16.01
CA ASN A 9 8.79 3.49 16.30
C ASN A 9 8.16 2.20 16.83
N SER A 10 6.88 2.23 17.24
CA SER A 10 6.14 1.03 17.67
C SER A 10 5.47 0.27 16.53
N ILE A 11 5.43 0.85 15.32
CA ILE A 11 4.94 0.17 14.11
C ILE A 11 6.01 -0.85 13.67
N PRO A 12 5.62 -2.09 13.30
CA PRO A 12 6.56 -3.08 12.79
C PRO A 12 7.42 -2.50 11.66
N GLN A 13 8.71 -2.33 11.93
CA GLN A 13 9.68 -1.81 10.95
C GLN A 13 10.20 -2.91 10.02
N ILE A 14 10.04 -4.17 10.42
CA ILE A 14 10.43 -5.38 9.70
C ILE A 14 9.21 -6.28 9.67
N GLY A 15 8.93 -6.86 8.51
CA GLY A 15 7.82 -7.78 8.30
C GLY A 15 8.04 -8.64 7.08
N LEU A 16 7.04 -9.47 6.78
CA LEU A 16 6.99 -10.28 5.57
C LEU A 16 6.02 -9.63 4.58
N LEU A 17 6.38 -9.64 3.30
CA LEU A 17 5.48 -9.23 2.23
C LEU A 17 4.55 -10.39 1.88
N GLU A 18 3.33 -10.36 2.44
CA GLU A 18 2.32 -11.41 2.22
C GLU A 18 1.64 -11.31 0.85
N TRP A 19 1.48 -10.09 0.32
CA TRP A 19 0.71 -9.84 -0.89
C TRP A 19 1.11 -8.55 -1.58
N ILE A 20 1.05 -8.56 -2.91
CA ILE A 20 1.19 -7.39 -3.76
C ILE A 20 -0.08 -7.24 -4.58
N GLY A 21 -0.68 -6.05 -4.49
CA GLY A 21 -1.85 -5.67 -5.27
C GLY A 21 -1.55 -4.49 -6.19
N LEU A 22 -1.95 -4.63 -7.45
CA LEU A 22 -1.89 -3.57 -8.46
C LEU A 22 -3.29 -3.19 -8.91
N ARG A 23 -3.57 -1.89 -8.98
CA ARG A 23 -4.82 -1.41 -9.56
C ARG A 23 -4.53 -0.71 -10.87
N THR A 24 -4.82 -1.37 -11.99
CA THR A 24 -4.45 -0.89 -13.34
C THR A 24 -5.19 0.38 -13.77
N GLU A 25 -6.42 0.61 -13.27
CA GLU A 25 -7.23 1.80 -13.55
C GLU A 25 -8.02 2.31 -12.32
N LYS A 26 -8.51 3.56 -12.36
CA LYS A 26 -9.26 4.15 -11.24
C LYS A 26 -10.53 3.33 -10.94
N HIS A 27 -10.72 2.96 -9.66
CA HIS A 27 -11.86 2.16 -9.16
C HIS A 27 -12.01 0.78 -9.79
N GLN A 28 -10.98 0.26 -10.47
CA GLN A 28 -10.96 -1.14 -10.86
C GLN A 28 -10.58 -2.04 -9.70
N GLU A 29 -10.85 -3.32 -9.88
CA GLU A 29 -10.39 -4.39 -9.01
C GLU A 29 -8.87 -4.37 -8.87
N VAL A 30 -8.40 -4.88 -7.74
CA VAL A 30 -6.97 -5.04 -7.49
C VAL A 30 -6.55 -6.41 -7.98
N ILE A 31 -5.52 -6.44 -8.83
CA ILE A 31 -4.94 -7.66 -9.37
C ILE A 31 -3.78 -8.08 -8.46
N SER A 32 -3.77 -9.33 -8.04
CA SER A 32 -2.66 -9.90 -7.28
C SER A 32 -1.52 -10.33 -8.21
N VAL A 33 -0.28 -10.00 -7.82
CA VAL A 33 0.93 -10.34 -8.58
C VAL A 33 1.99 -10.94 -7.65
N ASN A 34 2.88 -11.77 -8.21
CA ASN A 34 3.98 -12.39 -7.46
C ASN A 34 5.17 -11.45 -7.28
N ASP A 35 5.35 -10.53 -8.23
CA ASP A 35 6.44 -9.57 -8.25
C ASP A 35 5.94 -8.22 -8.78
N ALA A 36 6.65 -7.15 -8.43
CA ALA A 36 6.37 -5.82 -8.92
C ALA A 36 7.63 -4.97 -9.00
N ASN A 37 7.71 -4.13 -10.02
CA ASN A 37 8.80 -3.20 -10.21
C ASN A 37 8.47 -1.83 -9.59
N LEU A 38 9.36 -1.32 -8.73
CA LEU A 38 9.23 -0.01 -8.10
C LEU A 38 10.11 1.01 -8.82
N VAL A 39 9.50 2.06 -9.35
CA VAL A 39 10.21 3.15 -10.01
C VAL A 39 10.23 4.37 -9.10
N GLU A 40 11.43 4.75 -8.66
CA GLU A 40 11.64 5.88 -7.77
C GLU A 40 11.03 7.16 -8.34
N GLY A 41 10.32 7.92 -7.51
CA GLY A 41 9.64 9.14 -7.93
C GLY A 41 8.27 8.90 -8.55
N ILE A 42 7.98 7.68 -9.02
CA ILE A 42 6.79 7.36 -9.83
C ILE A 42 5.82 6.44 -9.08
N GLY A 43 6.29 5.31 -8.57
CA GLY A 43 5.48 4.28 -7.91
C GLY A 43 5.66 2.88 -8.49
N ILE A 44 4.64 2.04 -8.30
CA ILE A 44 4.65 0.65 -8.78
C ILE A 44 4.27 0.60 -10.26
N ASP A 45 5.13 0.03 -11.10
CA ASP A 45 4.87 -0.09 -12.53
C ASP A 45 3.55 -0.85 -12.78
N GLY A 46 2.78 -0.39 -13.77
CA GLY A 46 1.44 -0.91 -14.06
C GLY A 46 0.31 -0.42 -13.14
N ASP A 47 0.59 0.22 -11.99
CA ASP A 47 -0.46 0.82 -11.16
C ASP A 47 -0.96 2.13 -11.76
N HIS A 48 -2.28 2.34 -11.74
CA HIS A 48 -2.94 3.54 -12.24
C HIS A 48 -2.37 4.83 -11.66
N ARG A 49 -1.88 4.83 -10.41
CA ARG A 49 -1.32 6.04 -9.81
C ARG A 49 -0.11 6.56 -10.58
N THR A 50 0.66 5.68 -11.24
CA THR A 50 1.81 6.06 -12.09
C THR A 50 1.41 6.75 -13.39
N LYS A 51 0.18 6.53 -13.86
CA LYS A 51 -0.34 7.14 -15.11
C LYS A 51 -0.68 8.62 -14.96
N ARG A 52 -0.77 9.14 -13.73
CA ARG A 52 -1.19 10.52 -13.48
C ARG A 52 -0.06 11.53 -13.74
N PRO A 53 -0.37 12.79 -14.07
CA PRO A 53 0.65 13.82 -14.25
C PRO A 53 1.48 14.06 -12.97
N GLU A 54 0.85 14.03 -11.79
CA GLU A 54 1.56 14.33 -10.52
C GLU A 54 2.54 13.24 -10.09
N SER A 55 2.42 12.02 -10.61
CA SER A 55 3.41 10.95 -10.38
C SER A 55 4.66 11.15 -11.22
N LYS A 56 4.59 11.89 -12.34
CA LYS A 56 5.78 12.29 -13.11
C LYS A 56 6.58 13.41 -12.46
N THR A 57 6.00 14.09 -11.47
CA THR A 57 6.63 15.19 -10.72
C THR A 57 7.09 14.77 -9.33
N GLY A 58 7.25 13.47 -9.04
CA GLY A 58 7.76 13.02 -7.74
C GLY A 58 6.71 13.02 -6.63
N GLY A 59 5.49 12.52 -6.92
CA GLY A 59 4.44 12.41 -5.91
C GLY A 59 4.92 11.65 -4.68
N LYS A 60 4.60 12.13 -3.46
CA LYS A 60 5.07 11.52 -2.19
C LYS A 60 4.41 10.17 -1.85
N ARG A 61 3.30 9.82 -2.51
CA ARG A 61 2.49 8.63 -2.24
C ARG A 61 2.66 7.61 -3.37
N GLN A 62 3.84 7.03 -3.44
CA GLN A 62 4.25 6.08 -4.49
C GLN A 62 3.76 4.65 -4.22
N VAL A 63 3.74 4.26 -2.95
CA VAL A 63 3.33 2.94 -2.47
C VAL A 63 2.35 3.10 -1.31
N THR A 64 1.41 2.17 -1.19
CA THR A 64 0.57 2.02 0.01
C THR A 64 0.98 0.73 0.69
N LEU A 65 1.33 0.79 1.97
CA LEU A 65 1.54 -0.38 2.80
C LEU A 65 0.32 -0.58 3.69
N LEU A 66 -0.15 -1.82 3.79
CA LEU A 66 -1.22 -2.23 4.67
C LEU A 66 -0.76 -3.42 5.49
N GLN A 67 -1.02 -3.38 6.80
CA GLN A 67 -0.72 -4.48 7.69
C GLN A 67 -1.76 -5.58 7.52
N PHE A 68 -1.30 -6.80 7.24
CA PHE A 68 -2.18 -7.95 7.00
C PHE A 68 -3.10 -8.23 8.19
N GLU A 69 -2.62 -7.97 9.41
CA GLU A 69 -3.31 -8.17 10.68
C GLU A 69 -4.59 -7.33 10.81
N TYR A 70 -4.74 -6.25 10.03
CA TYR A 70 -5.97 -5.47 10.01
C TYR A 70 -7.08 -6.09 9.18
N LEU A 71 -6.77 -6.97 8.21
CA LEU A 71 -7.79 -7.61 7.38
C LEU A 71 -8.80 -8.44 8.19
N PRO A 72 -8.41 -9.34 9.12
CA PRO A 72 -9.38 -10.06 9.94
C PRO A 72 -10.18 -9.14 10.88
N VAL A 73 -9.57 -8.04 11.35
CA VAL A 73 -10.29 -7.03 12.16
C VAL A 73 -11.38 -6.37 11.32
N ILE A 74 -11.08 -5.95 10.10
CA ILE A 74 -12.05 -5.35 9.18
C ILE A 74 -13.18 -6.33 8.87
N ALA A 75 -12.86 -7.59 8.54
CA ALA A 75 -13.83 -8.64 8.27
C ALA A 75 -14.83 -8.80 9.44
N SER A 76 -14.32 -8.89 10.67
CA SER A 76 -15.15 -9.00 11.88
C SER A 76 -16.09 -7.79 12.09
N ILE A 77 -15.62 -6.58 11.78
CA ILE A 77 -16.43 -5.35 11.88
C ILE A 77 -17.52 -5.35 10.79
N MET A 78 -17.20 -5.82 9.59
CA MET A 78 -18.11 -5.91 8.46
C MET A 78 -19.12 -7.06 8.58
N LYS A 79 -18.93 -7.98 9.56
CA LYS A 79 -19.70 -9.23 9.72
C LYS A 79 -19.57 -10.17 8.52
N GLU A 80 -18.43 -10.09 7.84
CA GLU A 80 -18.02 -11.07 6.85
C GLU A 80 -17.11 -12.08 7.58
N GLU A 81 -17.55 -13.33 7.70
CA GLU A 81 -16.78 -14.46 8.26
C GLU A 81 -16.19 -15.32 7.15
#